data_AF-A0A3P4AVQ6-F1
#
_entry.id   AF-A0A3P4AVQ6-F1
#
_cell.length_a   1.000
_cell.length_b   1.000
_cell.length_c   1.000
_cell.angle_alpha   90.00
_cell.angle_beta   90.00
_cell.angle_gamma   90.00
#
_symmetry.space_group_name_H-M   'P 1'
#
loop_
_entity.id
_entity.type
_entity.pdbx_description
1 polymer ?
#
loop_
_entity_poly.entity_id
_entity_poly.type
_entity_poly.pdbx_seq_one_letter_code
_entity_poly.pdbx_strand_id
1 'polypeptide(L)'
;MDRSKLEGILRSLRPRGVEHDPGLPPCPLCGAPALRGYDFRAPHRIEHDCECAYREPERYLAEVGRVWRRWYWSRVYRESLPPAYRGYLERPWEGRREVLEAVVGWQREGGVLYLFGPPGTGKTHLAVRAAWGKAQEGRRALFLSEWEFYERARLEAQDPEAPRLLDQVDVLVLDDLGKTRLTPFAAEVLFGLVEAAHRKSLDLLLTSNWAPEEAARRLGENAEALLSRVGRAVEVRGPDRRRKAG
;
A
#
# COMPACT_ATOMS: atom_id res chain seq x y z
N MET A 1 -15.70 -35.60 49.61
CA MET A 1 -14.85 -34.70 48.81
C MET A 1 -14.82 -33.36 49.53
N ASP A 2 -13.64 -32.88 49.91
CA ASP A 2 -13.47 -31.65 50.72
C ASP A 2 -13.98 -30.40 49.98
N ARG A 3 -14.74 -29.56 50.70
CA ARG A 3 -15.38 -28.33 50.18
C ARG A 3 -14.34 -27.35 49.62
N SER A 4 -13.15 -27.29 50.22
CA SER A 4 -12.00 -26.52 49.74
C SER A 4 -11.49 -27.02 48.38
N LYS A 5 -11.45 -28.34 48.20
CA LYS A 5 -11.04 -29.00 46.95
C LYS A 5 -12.06 -28.78 45.84
N LEU A 6 -13.35 -28.79 46.18
CA LEU A 6 -14.44 -28.47 45.26
C LEU A 6 -14.40 -27.00 44.81
N GLU A 7 -14.15 -26.07 45.73
CA GLU A 7 -13.99 -24.64 45.41
C GLU A 7 -12.77 -24.37 44.52
N GLY A 8 -11.66 -25.09 44.73
CA GLY A 8 -10.49 -25.04 43.85
C GLY A 8 -10.80 -25.49 42.42
N ILE A 9 -11.54 -26.60 42.27
CA ILE A 9 -11.99 -27.11 40.97
C ILE A 9 -12.96 -26.11 40.32
N LEU A 10 -13.95 -25.59 41.03
CA LEU A 10 -14.90 -24.60 40.51
C LEU A 10 -14.23 -23.29 40.11
N ARG A 11 -13.17 -22.85 40.81
CA ARG A 11 -12.35 -21.69 40.39
C ARG A 11 -11.55 -21.99 39.12
N SER A 12 -11.03 -23.21 38.97
CA SER A 12 -10.31 -23.61 37.74
C SER A 12 -11.24 -23.79 36.53
N LEU A 13 -12.52 -24.07 36.78
CA LEU A 13 -13.59 -24.16 35.78
C LEU A 13 -14.25 -22.80 35.48
N ARG A 14 -13.93 -21.73 36.22
CA ARG A 14 -14.37 -20.39 35.81
C ARG A 14 -13.76 -20.12 34.43
N PRO A 15 -14.57 -19.73 33.43
CA PRO A 15 -14.02 -19.28 32.17
C PRO A 15 -12.95 -18.24 32.47
N ARG A 16 -11.74 -18.44 31.93
CA ARG A 16 -10.81 -17.31 31.80
C ARG A 16 -11.62 -16.21 31.13
N GLY A 17 -11.62 -15.00 31.70
CA GLY A 17 -12.39 -13.89 31.15
C GLY A 17 -12.15 -13.78 29.65
N VAL A 18 -13.17 -13.42 28.89
CA VAL A 18 -13.09 -13.30 27.43
C VAL A 18 -11.86 -12.46 27.07
N GLU A 19 -10.90 -13.05 26.37
CA GLU A 19 -9.67 -12.36 25.97
C GLU A 19 -9.86 -11.70 24.61
N HIS A 20 -9.43 -10.44 24.49
CA HIS A 20 -9.53 -9.66 23.26
C HIS A 20 -8.16 -9.41 22.62
N ASP A 21 -8.14 -9.21 21.31
CA ASP A 21 -6.94 -8.82 20.55
C ASP A 21 -7.05 -7.36 20.06
N PRO A 22 -6.29 -6.41 20.65
CA PRO A 22 -6.32 -5.01 20.22
C PRO A 22 -5.70 -4.78 18.83
N GLY A 23 -5.00 -5.78 18.26
CA GLY A 23 -4.47 -5.73 16.89
C GLY A 23 -5.52 -6.04 15.81
N LEU A 24 -6.65 -6.65 16.20
CA LEU A 24 -7.79 -6.90 15.33
C LEU A 24 -8.81 -5.75 15.44
N PRO A 25 -9.51 -5.42 14.33
CA PRO A 25 -10.46 -4.32 14.34
C PRO A 25 -11.73 -4.68 15.13
N PRO A 26 -12.35 -3.71 15.83
CA PRO A 26 -13.61 -3.95 16.54
C PRO A 26 -14.77 -4.25 15.58
N CYS A 27 -15.89 -4.72 16.14
CA CYS A 27 -17.10 -5.01 15.39
C CYS A 27 -17.54 -3.76 14.63
N PRO A 28 -17.75 -3.84 13.31
CA PRO A 28 -18.12 -2.66 12.53
C PRO A 28 -19.54 -2.15 12.81
N LEU A 29 -20.39 -2.94 13.47
CA LEU A 29 -21.77 -2.56 13.77
C LEU A 29 -21.92 -1.92 15.16
N CYS A 30 -21.26 -2.46 16.18
CA CYS A 30 -21.45 -2.01 17.57
C CYS A 30 -20.15 -1.56 18.28
N GLY A 31 -18.98 -1.74 17.67
CA GLY A 31 -17.69 -1.37 18.27
C GLY A 31 -17.15 -2.36 19.30
N ALA A 32 -17.81 -3.50 19.52
CA ALA A 32 -17.32 -4.54 20.44
C ALA A 32 -15.92 -5.03 20.06
N PRO A 33 -15.04 -5.31 21.04
CA PRO A 33 -13.68 -5.75 20.76
C PRO A 33 -13.65 -7.11 20.06
N ALA A 34 -12.61 -7.33 19.26
CA ALA A 34 -12.35 -8.62 18.63
C ALA A 34 -11.79 -9.63 19.63
N LEU A 35 -12.23 -10.87 19.55
CA LEU A 35 -11.75 -11.97 20.38
C LEU A 35 -10.32 -12.37 20.00
N ARG A 36 -9.52 -12.80 20.98
CA ARG A 36 -8.19 -13.36 20.75
C ARG A 36 -8.29 -14.73 20.05
N GLY A 37 -7.32 -15.04 19.20
CA GLY A 37 -7.19 -16.35 18.54
C GLY A 37 -7.55 -16.36 17.05
N TYR A 38 -8.00 -15.23 16.53
CA TYR A 38 -8.33 -15.01 15.12
C TYR A 38 -7.18 -14.27 14.41
N ASP A 39 -7.09 -14.38 13.09
CA ASP A 39 -6.01 -13.75 12.29
C ASP A 39 -6.53 -12.73 11.26
N PHE A 40 -7.85 -12.69 11.03
CA PHE A 40 -8.52 -11.83 10.08
C PHE A 40 -7.91 -11.82 8.66
N ARG A 41 -7.30 -12.95 8.27
CA ARG A 41 -6.76 -13.15 6.90
C ARG A 41 -7.87 -13.30 5.85
N ALA A 42 -9.11 -13.52 6.28
CA ALA A 42 -10.31 -13.41 5.47
C ALA A 42 -11.41 -12.72 6.31
N PRO A 43 -12.43 -12.10 5.68
CA PRO A 43 -13.47 -11.35 6.40
C PRO A 43 -14.23 -12.16 7.46
N HIS A 44 -14.37 -13.48 7.25
CA HIS A 44 -15.04 -14.39 8.17
C HIS A 44 -14.12 -14.98 9.24
N ARG A 45 -12.81 -14.68 9.22
CA ARG A 45 -11.81 -15.17 10.17
C ARG A 45 -11.59 -14.18 11.32
N ILE A 46 -12.68 -13.63 11.83
CA ILE A 46 -12.71 -12.76 13.01
C ILE A 46 -14.01 -12.99 13.75
N GLU A 47 -13.94 -12.90 15.07
CA GLU A 47 -15.11 -12.91 15.95
C GLU A 47 -15.00 -11.75 16.94
N HIS A 48 -16.14 -11.19 17.30
CA HIS A 48 -16.23 -10.06 18.22
C HIS A 48 -17.03 -10.47 19.44
N ASP A 49 -16.77 -9.80 20.57
CA ASP A 49 -17.52 -9.98 21.82
C ASP A 49 -18.91 -9.33 21.75
N CYS A 50 -19.71 -9.78 20.79
CA CYS A 50 -21.07 -9.32 20.52
C CYS A 50 -21.82 -10.34 19.65
N GLU A 51 -23.14 -10.17 19.52
CA GLU A 51 -23.98 -11.04 18.70
C GLU A 51 -24.30 -10.46 17.32
N CYS A 52 -23.67 -9.36 16.90
CA CYS A 52 -24.00 -8.65 15.66
C CYS A 52 -23.93 -9.53 14.41
N ALA A 53 -22.95 -10.45 14.34
CA ALA A 53 -22.81 -11.40 13.24
C ALA A 53 -24.01 -12.34 13.09
N TYR A 54 -24.73 -12.61 14.20
CA TYR A 54 -25.90 -13.48 14.23
C TYR A 54 -27.22 -12.71 14.11
N ARG A 55 -27.29 -11.52 14.71
CA ARG A 55 -28.50 -10.67 14.70
C ARG A 55 -28.74 -9.98 13.36
N GLU A 56 -27.68 -9.54 12.68
CA GLU A 56 -27.74 -8.81 11.41
C GLU A 56 -26.68 -9.34 10.41
N PRO A 57 -26.75 -10.62 9.99
CA PRO A 57 -25.65 -11.29 9.28
C PRO A 57 -25.26 -10.61 7.97
N GLU A 58 -26.21 -10.20 7.14
CA GLU A 58 -25.95 -9.56 5.85
C GLU A 58 -25.22 -8.22 6.02
N ARG A 59 -25.70 -7.40 6.96
CA ARG A 59 -25.11 -6.10 7.28
C ARG A 59 -23.72 -6.27 7.89
N TYR A 60 -23.55 -7.23 8.79
CA TYR A 60 -22.26 -7.55 9.39
C TYR A 60 -21.26 -8.00 8.33
N LEU A 61 -21.65 -8.92 7.43
CA LEU A 61 -20.78 -9.41 6.35
C LEU A 61 -20.36 -8.29 5.38
N ALA A 62 -21.27 -7.39 5.03
CA ALA A 62 -20.95 -6.24 4.18
C ALA A 62 -19.93 -5.31 4.84
N GLU A 63 -20.12 -4.96 6.11
CA GLU A 63 -19.25 -4.03 6.82
C GLU A 63 -17.93 -4.66 7.26
N VAL A 64 -17.92 -5.92 7.70
CA VAL A 64 -16.69 -6.64 8.03
C VAL A 64 -15.83 -6.83 6.77
N GLY A 65 -16.44 -7.02 5.59
CA GLY A 65 -15.71 -7.03 4.32
C GLY A 65 -15.05 -5.70 3.98
N ARG A 66 -15.71 -4.57 4.29
CA ARG A 66 -15.13 -3.21 4.13
C ARG A 66 -13.95 -2.99 5.07
N VAL A 67 -14.13 -3.34 6.36
CA VAL A 67 -13.07 -3.26 7.36
C VAL A 67 -11.90 -4.18 7.01
N TRP A 68 -12.19 -5.40 6.55
CA TRP A 68 -11.19 -6.37 6.13
C TRP A 68 -10.30 -5.81 5.03
N ARG A 69 -10.86 -5.22 3.97
CA ARG A 69 -10.04 -4.64 2.88
C ARG A 69 -9.06 -3.60 3.41
N ARG A 70 -9.51 -2.68 4.26
CA ARG A 70 -8.68 -1.62 4.85
C ARG A 70 -7.60 -2.17 5.78
N TRP A 71 -7.96 -3.13 6.62
CA TRP A 71 -7.06 -3.76 7.58
C TRP A 71 -6.02 -4.66 6.88
N TYR A 72 -6.46 -5.49 5.96
CA TYR A 72 -5.63 -6.48 5.28
C TYR A 72 -4.67 -5.81 4.29
N TRP A 73 -5.15 -4.96 3.38
CA TRP A 73 -4.28 -4.38 2.35
C TRP A 73 -3.26 -3.38 2.91
N SER A 74 -3.59 -2.65 3.97
CA SER A 74 -2.61 -1.78 4.63
C SER A 74 -1.48 -2.57 5.31
N ARG A 75 -1.77 -3.77 5.83
CA ARG A 75 -0.78 -4.69 6.40
C ARG A 75 0.05 -5.37 5.33
N VAL A 76 -0.59 -5.91 4.29
CA VAL A 76 0.11 -6.51 3.13
C VAL A 76 1.09 -5.50 2.52
N TYR A 77 0.66 -4.25 2.31
CA TYR A 77 1.54 -3.20 1.82
C TYR A 77 2.73 -2.95 2.76
N ARG A 78 2.47 -2.79 4.07
CA ARG A 78 3.54 -2.58 5.07
C ARG A 78 4.54 -3.75 5.08
N GLU A 79 4.06 -4.97 4.96
CA GLU A 79 4.88 -6.19 4.97
C GLU A 79 5.67 -6.36 3.67
N SER A 80 5.10 -5.98 2.52
CA SER A 80 5.76 -6.05 1.22
C SER A 80 6.85 -5.01 1.02
N LEU A 81 6.87 -3.92 1.82
CA LEU A 81 7.91 -2.91 1.73
C LEU A 81 9.29 -3.47 2.13
N PRO A 82 10.37 -3.03 1.44
CA PRO A 82 11.73 -3.25 1.92
C PRO A 82 11.87 -2.84 3.40
N PRO A 83 12.55 -3.64 4.25
CA PRO A 83 12.64 -3.35 5.69
C PRO A 83 13.12 -1.92 6.01
N ALA A 84 14.06 -1.40 5.20
CA ALA A 84 14.58 -0.03 5.35
C ALA A 84 13.52 1.07 5.16
N TYR A 85 12.42 0.79 4.45
CA TYR A 85 11.38 1.77 4.12
C TYR A 85 10.18 1.71 5.07
N ARG A 86 10.03 0.65 5.86
CA ARG A 86 8.90 0.51 6.80
C ARG A 86 8.84 1.66 7.82
N GLY A 87 10.00 2.16 8.26
CA GLY A 87 10.07 3.30 9.16
C GLY A 87 9.60 4.63 8.55
N TYR A 88 9.38 4.72 7.22
CA TYR A 88 8.75 5.89 6.60
C TYR A 88 7.25 6.00 6.92
N LEU A 89 6.58 4.89 7.26
CA LEU A 89 5.16 4.92 7.62
C LEU A 89 4.91 5.63 8.95
N GLU A 90 5.89 5.59 9.86
CA GLU A 90 5.79 6.11 11.21
C GLU A 90 6.38 7.52 11.35
N ARG A 91 7.22 7.95 10.39
CA ARG A 91 7.86 9.26 10.40
C ARG A 91 7.11 10.24 9.51
N PRO A 92 6.78 11.46 9.98
CA PRO A 92 6.26 12.48 9.08
C PRO A 92 7.33 12.88 8.06
N TRP A 93 6.89 13.28 6.87
CA TRP A 93 7.77 13.96 5.92
C TRP A 93 7.67 15.47 6.16
N GLU A 94 8.82 16.10 6.38
CA GLU A 94 8.93 17.55 6.53
C GLU A 94 9.51 18.15 5.26
N GLY A 95 8.85 19.14 4.67
CA GLY A 95 9.34 19.85 3.50
C GLY A 95 8.33 20.84 2.95
N ARG A 96 8.44 21.17 1.67
CA ARG A 96 7.59 22.20 1.04
C ARG A 96 6.13 21.76 1.03
N ARG A 97 5.24 22.65 1.46
CA ARG A 97 3.79 22.43 1.54
C ARG A 97 3.16 22.04 0.20
N GLU A 98 3.58 22.68 -0.89
CA GLU A 98 3.14 22.38 -2.27
C GLU A 98 3.31 20.90 -2.66
N VAL A 99 4.37 20.25 -2.15
CA VAL A 99 4.63 18.82 -2.41
C VAL A 99 3.62 17.95 -1.67
N LEU A 100 3.31 18.30 -0.41
CA LEU A 100 2.29 17.59 0.36
C LEU A 100 0.90 17.79 -0.25
N GLU A 101 0.56 19.00 -0.69
CA GLU A 101 -0.71 19.28 -1.36
C GLU A 101 -0.86 18.47 -2.65
N ALA A 102 0.21 18.34 -3.43
CA ALA A 102 0.23 17.51 -4.62
C ALA A 102 0.02 16.02 -4.33
N VAL A 103 0.69 15.49 -3.30
CA VAL A 103 0.56 14.10 -2.86
C VAL A 103 -0.84 13.83 -2.33
N VAL A 104 -1.36 14.70 -1.46
CA VAL A 104 -2.72 14.58 -0.90
C VAL A 104 -3.78 14.70 -2.01
N GLY A 105 -3.59 15.63 -2.95
CA GLY A 105 -4.45 15.75 -4.12
C GLY A 105 -4.49 14.45 -4.93
N TRP A 106 -3.32 13.85 -5.20
CA TRP A 106 -3.24 12.58 -5.92
C TRP A 106 -3.86 11.42 -5.13
N GLN A 107 -3.69 11.39 -3.81
CA GLN A 107 -4.36 10.40 -2.96
C GLN A 107 -5.89 10.48 -3.09
N ARG A 108 -6.45 11.66 -3.35
CA ARG A 108 -7.90 11.84 -3.53
C ARG A 108 -8.37 11.57 -4.97
N GLU A 109 -7.62 12.06 -5.94
CA GLU A 109 -8.03 12.12 -7.36
C GLU A 109 -7.58 10.90 -8.17
N GLY A 110 -6.47 10.27 -7.76
CA GLY A 110 -5.82 9.20 -8.50
C GLY A 110 -5.04 9.66 -9.74
N GLY A 111 -4.79 8.74 -10.67
CA GLY A 111 -4.04 8.99 -11.91
C GLY A 111 -2.52 8.91 -11.72
N VAL A 112 -1.76 9.69 -12.49
CA VAL A 112 -0.29 9.66 -12.50
C VAL A 112 0.31 10.84 -11.73
N LEU A 113 1.08 10.56 -10.68
CA LEU A 113 1.90 11.52 -9.96
C LEU A 113 3.39 11.23 -10.19
N TYR A 114 4.14 12.24 -10.59
CA TYR A 114 5.58 12.17 -10.81
C TYR A 114 6.34 13.05 -9.80
N LEU A 115 7.07 12.42 -8.88
CA LEU A 115 7.91 13.11 -7.91
C LEU A 115 9.37 13.09 -8.38
N PHE A 116 9.97 14.26 -8.57
CA PHE A 116 11.34 14.34 -9.07
C PHE A 116 12.25 15.26 -8.28
N GLY A 117 13.55 15.25 -8.54
CA GLY A 117 14.52 16.15 -7.91
C GLY A 117 15.71 15.41 -7.32
N PRO A 118 16.61 16.10 -6.58
CA PRO A 118 17.87 15.52 -6.11
C PRO A 118 17.71 14.26 -5.23
N PRO A 119 18.74 13.41 -5.13
CA PRO A 119 18.73 12.28 -4.19
C PRO A 119 18.63 12.78 -2.74
N GLY A 120 17.98 11.98 -1.89
CA GLY A 120 17.89 12.29 -0.46
C GLY A 120 16.84 13.34 -0.06
N THR A 121 16.08 13.90 -1.02
CA THR A 121 15.04 14.91 -0.75
C THR A 121 13.72 14.33 -0.24
N GLY A 122 13.60 12.99 -0.17
CA GLY A 122 12.46 12.30 0.44
C GLY A 122 11.35 11.88 -0.52
N LYS A 123 11.61 11.79 -1.83
CA LYS A 123 10.66 11.28 -2.84
C LYS A 123 10.12 9.89 -2.49
N THR A 124 11.00 8.93 -2.23
CA THR A 124 10.63 7.56 -1.82
C THR A 124 9.82 7.55 -0.53
N HIS A 125 10.17 8.40 0.45
CA HIS A 125 9.41 8.54 1.69
C HIS A 125 7.96 8.99 1.40
N LEU A 126 7.79 10.06 0.62
CA LEU A 126 6.47 10.53 0.19
C LEU A 126 5.70 9.46 -0.57
N ALA A 127 6.34 8.78 -1.51
CA ALA A 127 5.73 7.74 -2.33
C ALA A 127 5.20 6.57 -1.48
N VAL A 128 6.02 6.08 -0.55
CA VAL A 128 5.66 5.01 0.39
C VAL A 128 4.47 5.41 1.26
N ARG A 129 4.47 6.63 1.81
CA ARG A 129 3.36 7.12 2.64
C ARG A 129 2.08 7.34 1.83
N ALA A 130 2.20 7.86 0.61
CA ALA A 130 1.07 8.14 -0.26
C ALA A 130 0.32 6.84 -0.61
N ALA A 131 1.06 5.82 -1.04
CA ALA A 131 0.50 4.51 -1.35
C ALA A 131 -0.03 3.79 -0.10
N TRP A 132 0.62 3.95 1.06
CA TRP A 132 0.08 3.43 2.31
C TRP A 132 -1.29 4.04 2.66
N GLY A 133 -1.49 5.35 2.44
CA GLY A 133 -2.79 5.99 2.63
C GLY A 133 -3.88 5.37 1.77
N LYS A 134 -3.60 5.09 0.48
CA LYS A 134 -4.53 4.37 -0.40
C LYS A 134 -4.77 2.92 0.08
N ALA A 135 -3.73 2.26 0.62
CA ALA A 135 -3.88 0.93 1.20
C ALA A 135 -4.78 0.91 2.44
N GLN A 136 -4.73 1.96 3.27
CA GLN A 136 -5.65 2.16 4.40
C GLN A 136 -7.09 2.42 3.95
N GLU A 137 -7.29 2.94 2.74
CA GLU A 137 -8.62 3.02 2.12
C GLU A 137 -9.12 1.67 1.58
N GLY A 138 -8.27 0.63 1.63
CA GLY A 138 -8.58 -0.73 1.21
C GLY A 138 -8.20 -1.05 -0.23
N ARG A 139 -7.31 -0.24 -0.83
CA ARG A 139 -6.79 -0.47 -2.18
C ARG A 139 -5.53 -1.33 -2.17
N ARG A 140 -5.36 -2.16 -3.19
CA ARG A 140 -4.21 -3.04 -3.38
C ARG A 140 -3.01 -2.23 -3.86
N ALA A 141 -2.24 -1.69 -2.91
CA ALA A 141 -1.04 -0.93 -3.22
C ALA A 141 0.19 -1.83 -3.31
N LEU A 142 1.11 -1.50 -4.23
CA LEU A 142 2.39 -2.16 -4.37
C LEU A 142 3.51 -1.12 -4.57
N PHE A 143 4.66 -1.39 -3.99
CA PHE A 143 5.89 -0.63 -4.20
C PHE A 143 6.92 -1.52 -4.87
N LEU A 144 7.48 -1.05 -5.98
CA LEU A 144 8.57 -1.72 -6.70
C LEU A 144 9.64 -0.69 -7.06
N SER A 145 10.90 -1.12 -7.06
CA SER A 145 11.93 -0.44 -7.84
C SER A 145 11.69 -0.63 -9.34
N GLU A 146 12.29 0.24 -10.15
CA GLU A 146 12.30 0.11 -11.61
C GLU A 146 12.71 -1.30 -12.08
N TRP A 147 13.75 -1.88 -11.46
CA TRP A 147 14.26 -3.20 -11.81
C TRP A 147 13.27 -4.32 -11.49
N GLU A 148 12.71 -4.34 -10.28
CA GLU A 148 11.75 -5.38 -9.86
C GLU A 148 10.50 -5.39 -10.73
N PHE A 149 10.07 -4.22 -11.20
CA PHE A 149 8.94 -4.09 -12.11
C PHE A 149 9.22 -4.78 -13.46
N TYR A 150 10.36 -4.48 -14.09
CA TYR A 150 10.71 -5.12 -15.37
C TYR A 150 10.96 -6.61 -15.23
N GLU A 151 11.58 -7.07 -14.14
CA GLU A 151 11.78 -8.49 -13.89
C GLU A 151 10.46 -9.24 -13.72
N ARG A 152 9.48 -8.66 -12.99
CA ARG A 152 8.12 -9.24 -12.90
C ARG A 152 7.45 -9.33 -14.26
N ALA A 153 7.47 -8.24 -15.03
CA ALA A 153 6.91 -8.23 -16.38
C ALA A 153 7.57 -9.29 -17.28
N ARG A 154 8.88 -9.49 -17.14
CA ARG A 154 9.63 -10.51 -17.90
C ARG A 154 9.23 -11.94 -17.52
N LEU A 155 8.94 -12.21 -16.24
CA LEU A 155 8.42 -13.50 -15.79
C LEU A 155 7.00 -13.72 -16.30
N GLU A 156 6.13 -12.70 -16.24
CA GLU A 156 4.77 -12.75 -16.80
C GLU A 156 4.73 -12.92 -18.33
N ALA A 157 5.76 -12.48 -19.04
CA ALA A 157 5.88 -12.71 -20.48
C ALA A 157 6.27 -14.15 -20.83
N GLN A 158 6.87 -14.89 -19.89
CA GLN A 158 7.28 -16.28 -20.09
C GLN A 158 6.17 -17.29 -19.80
N ASP A 159 5.15 -16.89 -19.04
CA ASP A 159 4.03 -17.74 -18.66
C ASP A 159 2.70 -17.04 -18.99
N PRO A 160 2.01 -17.43 -20.08
CA PRO A 160 0.73 -16.85 -20.47
C PRO A 160 -0.39 -17.03 -19.44
N GLU A 161 -0.30 -18.03 -18.56
CA GLU A 161 -1.28 -18.30 -17.50
C GLU A 161 -0.96 -17.52 -16.22
N ALA A 162 0.22 -16.91 -16.12
CA ALA A 162 0.59 -16.11 -14.97
C ALA A 162 -0.35 -14.90 -14.85
N PRO A 163 -0.88 -14.63 -13.64
CA PRO A 163 -1.74 -13.48 -13.43
C PRO A 163 -0.94 -12.21 -13.68
N ARG A 164 -1.48 -11.30 -14.50
CA ARG A 164 -0.82 -10.03 -14.84
C ARG A 164 -0.71 -9.15 -13.59
N LEU A 165 0.42 -8.49 -13.39
CA LEU A 165 0.61 -7.58 -12.26
C LEU A 165 -0.48 -6.50 -12.22
N LEU A 166 -0.75 -5.88 -13.37
CA LEU A 166 -1.65 -4.72 -13.46
C LEU A 166 -3.12 -5.04 -13.13
N ASP A 167 -3.53 -6.31 -13.21
CA ASP A 167 -4.88 -6.76 -12.80
C ASP A 167 -4.98 -6.99 -11.28
N GLN A 168 -3.84 -7.15 -10.62
CA GLN A 168 -3.73 -7.48 -9.20
C GLN A 168 -3.53 -6.26 -8.31
N VAL A 169 -3.19 -5.10 -8.87
CA VAL A 169 -2.91 -3.87 -8.11
C VAL A 169 -3.85 -2.74 -8.51
N ASP A 170 -4.22 -1.95 -7.52
CA ASP A 170 -4.98 -0.71 -7.72
C ASP A 170 -4.06 0.51 -7.68
N VAL A 171 -2.93 0.41 -6.97
CA VAL A 171 -1.93 1.47 -6.82
C VAL A 171 -0.55 0.90 -7.03
N LEU A 172 0.25 1.51 -7.90
CA LEU A 172 1.64 1.15 -8.10
C LEU A 172 2.56 2.34 -7.81
N VAL A 173 3.57 2.11 -6.99
CA VAL A 173 4.74 2.99 -6.85
C VAL A 173 5.90 2.37 -7.62
N LEU A 174 6.47 3.14 -8.54
CA LEU A 174 7.71 2.81 -9.22
C LEU A 174 8.81 3.77 -8.78
N ASP A 175 9.73 3.27 -7.96
CA ASP A 175 10.77 4.08 -7.33
C ASP A 175 12.05 4.14 -8.17
N ASP A 176 12.67 5.32 -8.19
CA ASP A 176 13.96 5.62 -8.81
C ASP A 176 14.01 5.34 -10.34
N LEU A 177 12.93 5.68 -11.05
CA LEU A 177 12.79 5.55 -12.51
C LEU A 177 13.88 6.32 -13.27
N GLY A 178 14.40 5.73 -14.34
CA GLY A 178 15.37 6.35 -15.25
C GLY A 178 16.83 6.05 -14.91
N LYS A 179 17.10 4.95 -14.19
CA LYS A 179 18.45 4.44 -13.92
C LYS A 179 18.84 3.29 -14.84
N THR A 180 17.86 2.51 -15.27
CA THR A 180 18.03 1.36 -16.16
C THR A 180 18.09 1.81 -17.62
N ARG A 181 18.94 1.18 -18.43
CA ARG A 181 18.90 1.37 -19.88
C ARG A 181 17.60 0.80 -20.41
N LEU A 182 16.84 1.61 -21.14
CA LEU A 182 15.57 1.17 -21.68
C LEU A 182 15.81 0.20 -22.86
N THR A 183 15.45 -1.07 -22.66
CA THR A 183 15.35 -2.06 -23.74
C THR A 183 14.00 -1.93 -24.43
N PRO A 184 13.82 -2.45 -25.66
CA PRO A 184 12.51 -2.43 -26.33
C PRO A 184 11.39 -3.03 -25.47
N PHE A 185 11.67 -4.17 -24.82
CA PHE A 185 10.74 -4.80 -23.89
C PHE A 185 10.38 -3.89 -22.70
N ALA A 186 11.37 -3.26 -22.06
CA ALA A 186 11.12 -2.35 -20.94
C ALA A 186 10.26 -1.15 -21.38
N ALA A 187 10.46 -0.68 -22.61
CA ALA A 187 9.69 0.40 -23.21
C ALA A 187 8.21 0.02 -23.42
N GLU A 188 7.94 -1.16 -23.98
CA GLU A 188 6.58 -1.69 -24.17
C GLU A 188 5.85 -1.88 -22.84
N VAL A 189 6.53 -2.46 -21.85
CA VAL A 189 5.97 -2.68 -20.51
C VAL A 189 5.65 -1.35 -19.82
N LEU A 190 6.56 -0.36 -19.91
CA LEU A 190 6.33 0.96 -19.35
C LEU A 190 5.15 1.66 -20.05
N PHE A 191 5.04 1.54 -21.37
CA PHE A 191 3.90 2.09 -22.12
C PHE A 191 2.57 1.49 -21.64
N GLY A 192 2.49 0.17 -21.50
CA GLY A 192 1.30 -0.51 -20.96
C GLY A 192 0.92 -0.05 -19.56
N LEU A 193 1.92 0.16 -18.70
CA LEU A 193 1.71 0.70 -17.35
C LEU A 193 1.08 2.10 -17.37
N VAL A 194 1.61 3.00 -18.21
CA VAL A 194 1.11 4.37 -18.32
C VAL A 194 -0.29 4.39 -18.93
N GLU A 195 -0.56 3.54 -19.92
CA GLU A 195 -1.91 3.38 -20.49
C GLU A 195 -2.94 2.93 -19.45
N ALA A 196 -2.60 1.95 -18.60
CA ALA A 196 -3.46 1.53 -17.50
C ALA A 196 -3.76 2.69 -16.54
N ALA A 197 -2.73 3.47 -16.18
CA ALA A 197 -2.90 4.62 -15.31
C ALA A 197 -3.75 5.73 -15.94
N HIS A 198 -3.57 5.98 -17.24
CA HIS A 198 -4.34 6.97 -18.00
C HIS A 198 -5.83 6.61 -18.09
N ARG A 199 -6.14 5.33 -18.27
CA ARG A 199 -7.52 4.81 -18.26
C ARG A 199 -8.13 4.75 -16.86
N LYS A 200 -7.40 5.17 -15.82
CA LYS A 200 -7.80 5.13 -14.41
C LYS A 200 -8.09 3.73 -13.89
N SER A 201 -7.54 2.68 -14.52
CA SER A 201 -7.57 1.33 -13.94
C SER A 201 -6.48 1.15 -12.87
N LEU A 202 -5.52 2.08 -12.80
CA LEU A 202 -4.40 2.09 -11.86
C LEU A 202 -4.09 3.53 -11.41
N ASP A 203 -3.78 3.71 -10.13
CA ASP A 203 -3.11 4.94 -9.69
C ASP A 203 -1.60 4.71 -9.67
N LEU A 204 -0.85 5.57 -10.34
CA LEU A 204 0.58 5.42 -10.53
C LEU A 204 1.34 6.57 -9.88
N LEU A 205 2.32 6.23 -9.04
CA LEU A 205 3.26 7.19 -8.47
C LEU A 205 4.67 6.82 -8.89
N LEU A 206 5.33 7.74 -9.59
CA LEU A 206 6.69 7.57 -10.09
C LEU A 206 7.63 8.46 -9.27
N THR A 207 8.81 7.95 -8.92
CA THR A 207 9.89 8.80 -8.40
C THR A 207 11.08 8.80 -9.36
N SER A 208 11.76 9.93 -9.51
CA SER A 208 12.98 10.02 -10.32
C SER A 208 13.95 11.08 -9.82
N ASN A 209 15.21 11.01 -10.25
CA ASN A 209 16.17 12.09 -10.06
C ASN A 209 16.12 13.14 -11.19
N TRP A 210 15.44 12.84 -12.28
CA TRP A 210 15.40 13.68 -13.48
C TRP A 210 14.07 14.41 -13.57
N ALA A 211 14.10 15.64 -14.09
CA ALA A 211 12.88 16.31 -14.51
C ALA A 211 12.17 15.46 -15.58
N PRO A 212 10.83 15.56 -15.70
CA PRO A 212 10.08 14.72 -16.61
C PRO A 212 10.65 14.73 -18.05
N GLU A 213 11.01 15.90 -18.59
CA GLU A 213 11.58 16.07 -19.93
C GLU A 213 12.96 15.41 -20.08
N GLU A 214 13.77 15.41 -19.02
CA GLU A 214 15.07 14.74 -19.04
C GLU A 214 14.96 13.23 -18.85
N ALA A 215 14.05 12.78 -17.96
CA ALA A 215 13.69 11.37 -17.89
C ALA A 215 13.19 10.89 -19.25
N ALA A 216 12.42 11.72 -19.95
CA ALA A 216 11.89 11.35 -21.24
C ALA A 216 12.96 11.18 -22.32
N ARG A 217 13.90 12.10 -22.40
CA ARG A 217 15.05 11.95 -23.30
C ARG A 217 15.87 10.69 -23.04
N ARG A 218 15.94 10.23 -21.78
CA ARG A 218 16.66 9.00 -21.39
C ARG A 218 15.87 7.73 -21.69
N LEU A 219 14.55 7.84 -21.67
CA LEU A 219 13.59 6.76 -21.94
C LEU A 219 13.18 6.71 -23.44
N GLY A 220 13.60 7.65 -24.28
CA GLY A 220 13.32 7.65 -25.72
C GLY A 220 11.85 7.91 -26.08
N GLU A 221 11.41 7.46 -27.26
CA GLU A 221 10.09 7.76 -27.85
C GLU A 221 8.89 7.41 -26.94
N ASN A 222 9.01 6.37 -26.12
CA ASN A 222 7.96 5.93 -25.19
C ASN A 222 7.72 6.88 -24.01
N ALA A 223 8.62 7.82 -23.81
CA ALA A 223 8.57 8.70 -22.68
C ALA A 223 7.76 9.97 -22.93
N GLU A 224 7.62 10.38 -24.19
CA GLU A 224 6.65 11.42 -24.57
C GLU A 224 5.22 10.95 -24.29
N ALA A 225 4.93 9.67 -24.51
CA ALA A 225 3.68 9.04 -24.12
C ALA A 225 3.49 9.03 -22.59
N LEU A 226 4.55 8.75 -21.82
CA LEU A 226 4.54 8.89 -20.36
C LEU A 226 4.22 10.34 -19.95
N LEU A 227 4.97 11.32 -20.45
CA LEU A 227 4.84 12.73 -20.07
C LEU A 227 3.47 13.33 -20.37
N SER A 228 2.93 13.04 -21.55
CA SER A 228 1.60 13.50 -21.96
C SER A 228 0.47 13.00 -21.04
N ARG A 229 0.72 11.94 -20.25
CA ARG A 229 -0.25 11.32 -19.35
C ARG A 229 0.05 11.60 -17.87
N VAL A 230 1.15 12.30 -17.55
CA VAL A 230 1.43 12.75 -16.18
C VAL A 230 0.42 13.81 -15.79
N GLY A 231 -0.51 13.47 -14.90
CA GLY A 231 -1.50 14.43 -14.39
C GLY A 231 -0.87 15.49 -13.49
N ARG A 232 0.16 15.10 -12.73
CA ARG A 232 0.87 16.02 -11.82
C ARG A 232 2.35 15.66 -11.73
N ALA A 233 3.24 16.61 -12.04
CA ALA A 233 4.67 16.49 -11.82
C ALA A 233 5.13 17.53 -10.78
N VAL A 234 5.83 17.09 -9.73
CA VAL A 234 6.29 17.97 -8.66
C VAL A 234 7.72 17.70 -8.29
N GLU A 235 8.51 18.77 -8.27
CA GLU A 235 9.88 18.71 -7.80
C GLU A 235 9.91 18.66 -6.27
N VAL A 236 10.72 17.77 -5.72
CA VAL A 236 10.98 17.60 -4.31
C VAL A 236 12.40 18.08 -4.03
N ARG A 237 12.51 19.30 -3.51
CA ARG A 237 13.77 19.92 -3.05
C ARG A 237 13.88 19.90 -1.54
N GLY A 238 15.11 20.01 -1.04
CA GLY A 238 15.42 20.07 0.37
C GLY A 238 16.81 19.50 0.66
N PRO A 239 17.24 19.49 1.93
CA PRO A 239 18.51 18.88 2.30
C PRO A 239 18.49 17.38 2.03
N ASP A 240 19.66 16.82 1.71
CA ASP A 240 19.85 15.37 1.66
C ASP A 240 19.71 14.79 3.08
N ARG A 241 18.57 14.15 3.33
CA ARG A 241 18.24 13.59 4.65
C ARG A 241 19.02 12.31 4.96
N ARG A 242 19.72 11.72 3.98
CA ARG A 242 20.61 10.58 4.22
C ARG A 242 21.87 11.01 4.99
N ARG A 243 22.30 12.26 4.82
CA ARG A 243 23.48 12.82 5.49
C ARG A 243 23.29 13.15 6.97
N LYS A 244 22.06 13.21 7.46
CA LYS A 244 21.75 13.46 8.88
C LYS A 244 21.74 12.18 9.74
N ALA A 245 21.90 11.01 9.13
CA ALA A 245 21.90 9.71 9.82
C ALA A 245 23.32 9.13 9.99
N GLY A 246 24.34 9.98 10.01
CA GLY A 246 25.74 9.63 10.28
C GLY A 246 26.17 10.12 11.66
#